data_AF-A0A948AJF5-F1
#
_entry.id   AF-A0A948AJF5-F1
#
_cell.length_a   1.000
_cell.length_b   1.000
_cell.length_c   1.000
_cell.angle_alpha   90.00
_cell.angle_beta   90.00
_cell.angle_gamma   90.00
#
_symmetry.space_group_name_H-M   'P 1'
#
loop_
_entity.id
_entity.type
_entity.pdbx_description
1 polymer ?
#
loop_
_entity_poly.entity_id
_entity_poly.type
_entity_poly.pdbx_seq_one_letter_code
_entity_poly.pdbx_strand_id
1 'polypeptide(L)'
;SLAGFGVAQAPSPAPAASSAGETPAPQGDAVYVDTPECTACDECTTIAPKTFAYNGDKKVIVINPQGTKYADLVKAAEKCTAGCLHPGMPWNMSEPNIDKLIARAAKYN
;
A
#
# COMPACT_ATOMS: atom_id res chain seq x y z
N SER A 1 -18.42 65.37 -0.24
CA SER A 1 -18.30 64.83 1.13
C SER A 1 -17.69 63.44 1.02
N LEU A 2 -16.36 63.35 1.09
CA LEU A 2 -15.57 63.11 2.31
C LEU A 2 -15.62 61.65 2.76
N ALA A 3 -14.43 61.07 2.73
CA ALA A 3 -13.95 59.73 3.07
C ALA A 3 -14.48 59.12 4.38
N GLY A 4 -14.43 57.78 4.45
CA GLY A 4 -14.62 56.98 5.66
C GLY A 4 -13.91 55.62 5.59
N PHE A 5 -12.63 55.62 5.97
CA PHE A 5 -11.79 54.57 6.61
C PHE A 5 -12.47 53.20 6.86
N GLY A 6 -11.94 52.04 6.45
CA GLY A 6 -10.55 51.60 6.48
C GLY A 6 -10.27 50.77 7.74
N VAL A 7 -10.60 49.46 7.74
CA VAL A 7 -9.99 48.48 8.66
C VAL A 7 -9.61 47.21 7.89
N ALA A 8 -8.31 46.95 7.82
CA ALA A 8 -7.74 45.73 7.27
C ALA A 8 -7.83 44.61 8.32
N GLN A 9 -8.40 43.47 7.96
CA GLN A 9 -8.23 42.22 8.72
C GLN A 9 -7.14 41.39 8.02
N ALA A 10 -6.06 41.15 8.75
CA ALA A 10 -4.97 40.27 8.33
C ALA A 10 -5.43 38.81 8.33
N PRO A 11 -4.93 37.96 7.42
CA PRO A 11 -5.24 36.54 7.45
C PRO A 11 -4.50 35.84 8.61
N SER A 12 -5.25 35.06 9.39
CA SER A 12 -4.71 34.07 10.34
C SER A 12 -3.77 33.10 9.63
N PRO A 13 -2.65 32.69 10.26
CA PRO A 13 -1.83 31.62 9.70
C PRO A 13 -2.59 30.29 9.81
N ALA A 14 -2.79 29.64 8.65
CA ALA A 14 -3.21 28.26 8.59
C ALA A 14 -2.19 27.37 9.32
N PRO A 15 -2.63 26.31 10.02
CA PRO A 15 -1.69 25.36 10.59
C PRO A 15 -0.89 24.72 9.46
N ALA A 16 0.43 24.80 9.57
CA ALA A 16 1.37 24.15 8.69
C ALA A 16 1.01 22.67 8.57
N ALA A 17 0.83 22.22 7.33
CA ALA A 17 0.76 20.82 7.00
C ALA A 17 1.98 20.13 7.60
N SER A 18 1.73 19.21 8.53
CA SER A 18 2.74 18.29 9.03
C SER A 18 3.29 17.54 7.84
N SER A 19 4.52 17.83 7.45
CA SER A 19 5.29 16.99 6.54
C SER A 19 5.46 15.63 7.21
N ALA A 20 4.54 14.71 6.93
CA ALA A 20 4.80 13.30 7.07
C ALA A 20 6.02 13.01 6.19
N GLY A 21 7.08 12.49 6.81
CA GLY A 21 8.32 12.18 6.12
C GLY A 21 8.03 11.41 4.84
N GLU A 22 8.46 11.97 3.72
CA GLU A 22 8.46 11.30 2.43
C GLU A 22 9.39 10.09 2.59
N THR A 23 8.81 8.90 2.78
CA THR A 23 9.57 7.68 2.56
C THR A 23 9.92 7.68 1.07
N PRO A 24 11.16 7.37 0.67
CA PRO A 24 11.51 7.26 -0.74
C PRO A 24 10.49 6.37 -1.45
N ALA A 25 9.99 6.81 -2.59
CA ALA A 25 9.10 5.99 -3.40
C ALA A 25 9.75 4.62 -3.63
N PRO A 26 9.03 3.50 -3.47
CA PRO A 26 9.58 2.17 -3.68
C PRO A 26 10.25 2.10 -5.06
N GLN A 27 11.54 1.73 -5.10
CA GLN A 27 12.26 1.52 -6.36
C GLN A 27 11.97 0.13 -6.97
N GLY A 28 10.71 -0.30 -6.97
CA GLY A 28 10.30 -1.61 -7.51
C GLY A 28 8.80 -1.73 -7.69
N ASP A 29 8.35 -2.84 -8.26
CA ASP A 29 6.95 -3.08 -8.60
C ASP A 29 6.05 -3.12 -7.35
N ALA A 30 4.82 -2.62 -7.50
CA ALA A 30 3.79 -2.77 -6.48
C ALA A 30 3.33 -4.23 -6.38
N VAL A 31 2.67 -4.59 -5.29
CA VAL A 31 2.02 -5.90 -5.14
C VAL A 31 1.07 -6.17 -6.32
N TYR A 32 1.15 -7.36 -6.91
CA TYR A 32 0.27 -7.79 -7.98
C TYR A 32 -0.12 -9.28 -7.85
N VAL A 33 -1.13 -9.69 -8.61
CA VAL A 33 -1.63 -11.07 -8.64
C VAL A 33 -1.78 -11.51 -10.08
N ASP A 34 -1.20 -12.65 -10.45
CA ASP A 34 -1.52 -13.35 -11.70
C ASP A 34 -2.90 -13.98 -11.56
N THR A 35 -3.91 -13.11 -11.66
CA THR A 35 -5.33 -13.39 -11.39
C THR A 35 -5.85 -14.64 -12.12
N PRO A 36 -5.47 -14.94 -13.38
CA PRO A 36 -5.90 -16.16 -14.07
C PRO A 36 -5.48 -17.45 -13.35
N GLU A 37 -4.33 -17.44 -12.66
CA GLU A 37 -3.75 -18.60 -11.98
C GLU A 37 -4.30 -18.80 -10.56
N CYS A 38 -5.06 -17.83 -10.04
CA CYS A 38 -5.63 -17.90 -8.69
C CYS A 38 -6.60 -19.08 -8.55
N THR A 39 -6.39 -19.91 -7.53
CA THR A 39 -7.25 -21.09 -7.22
C THR A 39 -8.26 -20.85 -6.11
N ALA A 40 -8.46 -19.59 -5.69
CA ALA A 40 -9.42 -19.19 -4.66
C ALA A 40 -9.28 -19.93 -3.31
N CYS A 41 -8.06 -19.97 -2.76
CA CYS A 41 -7.78 -20.63 -1.49
C CYS A 41 -7.98 -19.75 -0.23
N ASP A 42 -8.44 -18.50 -0.38
CA ASP A 42 -8.77 -17.56 0.71
C ASP A 42 -7.61 -17.13 1.65
N GLU A 43 -6.40 -17.68 1.49
CA GLU A 43 -5.26 -17.38 2.36
C GLU A 43 -4.88 -15.89 2.30
N CYS A 44 -4.76 -15.32 1.09
CA CYS A 44 -4.32 -13.94 0.91
C CYS A 44 -5.37 -12.92 1.35
N THR A 45 -6.65 -13.18 1.12
CA THR A 45 -7.75 -12.31 1.58
C THR A 45 -7.92 -12.38 3.10
N THR A 46 -7.58 -13.51 3.73
CA THR A 46 -7.55 -13.64 5.19
C THR A 46 -6.36 -12.90 5.81
N ILE A 47 -5.18 -12.96 5.18
CA ILE A 47 -3.95 -12.31 5.67
C ILE A 47 -3.99 -10.79 5.44
N ALA A 48 -4.45 -10.35 4.27
CA ALA A 48 -4.41 -8.96 3.84
C ALA A 48 -5.75 -8.50 3.21
N PRO A 49 -6.86 -8.49 3.98
CA PRO A 49 -8.22 -8.21 3.48
C PRO A 49 -8.43 -6.80 2.94
N LYS A 50 -7.52 -5.87 3.29
CA LYS A 50 -7.53 -4.50 2.78
C LYS A 50 -6.78 -4.34 1.45
N THR A 51 -5.98 -5.33 1.07
CA THR A 51 -5.20 -5.33 -0.17
C THR A 51 -5.81 -6.24 -1.22
N PHE A 52 -6.37 -7.38 -0.82
CA PHE A 52 -6.91 -8.38 -1.72
C PHE A 52 -8.42 -8.54 -1.56
N ALA A 53 -9.12 -8.65 -2.69
CA ALA A 53 -10.52 -9.04 -2.72
C ALA A 53 -10.79 -9.92 -3.94
N TYR A 54 -11.89 -10.68 -3.89
CA TYR A 54 -12.37 -11.41 -5.06
C TYR A 54 -13.10 -10.50 -6.04
N ASN A 55 -12.85 -10.70 -7.33
CA ASN A 55 -13.67 -10.16 -8.40
C ASN A 55 -14.92 -11.05 -8.64
N GLY A 56 -15.69 -10.74 -9.69
CA GLY A 56 -16.89 -11.50 -10.06
C GLY A 56 -16.65 -12.96 -10.46
N ASP A 57 -15.45 -13.28 -10.96
CA ASP A 57 -15.04 -14.63 -11.38
C ASP A 57 -14.46 -15.47 -10.24
N LYS A 58 -14.56 -14.98 -8.99
CA LYS A 58 -13.91 -15.56 -7.80
C LYS A 58 -12.40 -15.71 -7.97
N LYS A 59 -11.77 -14.73 -8.61
CA LYS A 59 -10.32 -14.59 -8.67
C LYS A 59 -9.87 -13.41 -7.83
N VAL A 60 -8.76 -13.56 -7.11
CA VAL A 60 -8.24 -12.49 -6.27
C VAL A 60 -7.62 -11.41 -7.15
N ILE A 61 -7.95 -10.15 -6.85
CA ILE A 61 -7.35 -8.95 -7.43
C ILE A 61 -6.78 -8.05 -6.31
N VAL A 62 -5.87 -7.15 -6.67
CA VAL A 62 -5.38 -6.10 -5.78
C VAL A 62 -6.36 -4.92 -5.79
N ILE A 63 -6.94 -4.59 -4.63
CA ILE A 63 -7.84 -3.44 -4.45
C ILE A 63 -7.11 -2.23 -3.84
N ASN A 64 -6.05 -2.46 -3.07
CA ASN A 64 -5.23 -1.40 -2.50
C ASN A 64 -3.81 -1.92 -2.21
N PRO A 65 -2.80 -1.54 -3.02
CA PRO A 65 -1.44 -2.04 -2.86
C PRO A 65 -0.75 -1.58 -1.55
N GLN A 66 -1.28 -0.53 -0.91
CA GLN A 66 -0.82 -0.01 0.38
C GLN A 66 -1.79 -0.34 1.52
N GLY A 67 -2.74 -1.26 1.28
CA GLY A 67 -3.80 -1.60 2.23
C GLY A 67 -3.33 -2.33 3.48
N THR A 68 -2.13 -2.92 3.45
CA THR A 68 -1.50 -3.59 4.59
C THR A 68 0.01 -3.37 4.64
N LYS A 69 0.65 -3.84 5.72
CA LYS A 69 2.10 -3.85 5.91
C LYS A 69 2.77 -4.78 4.91
N TYR A 70 3.99 -4.44 4.48
CA TYR A 70 4.75 -5.29 3.57
C TYR A 70 4.97 -6.70 4.15
N ALA A 71 5.15 -6.84 5.46
CA ALA A 71 5.26 -8.14 6.12
C ALA A 71 4.06 -9.08 5.84
N ASP A 72 2.85 -8.53 5.78
CA ASP A 72 1.65 -9.31 5.49
C ASP A 72 1.53 -9.65 4.00
N LEU A 73 2.03 -8.80 3.11
CA LEU A 73 2.14 -9.09 1.67
C LEU A 73 3.10 -10.26 1.41
N VAL A 74 4.27 -10.24 2.04
CA VAL A 74 5.25 -11.34 1.97
C VAL A 74 4.65 -12.64 2.51
N LYS A 75 3.97 -12.57 3.66
CA LYS A 75 3.30 -13.74 4.24
C LYS A 75 2.18 -14.28 3.34
N ALA A 76 1.42 -13.41 2.68
CA ALA A 76 0.38 -13.81 1.75
C ALA A 76 0.96 -14.54 0.52
N ALA A 77 2.08 -14.07 -0.04
CA ALA A 77 2.78 -14.78 -1.11
C ALA A 77 3.30 -16.15 -0.69
N GLU A 78 3.92 -16.23 0.50
CA GLU A 78 4.42 -17.50 1.05
C GLU A 78 3.33 -18.54 1.28
N LYS A 79 2.10 -18.08 1.52
CA LYS A 79 0.91 -18.92 1.74
C LYS A 79 0.08 -19.14 0.49
N CYS A 80 0.38 -18.44 -0.61
CA CYS A 80 -0.34 -18.62 -1.86
C CYS A 80 -0.07 -20.02 -2.41
N THR A 81 -1.06 -20.91 -2.32
CA THR A 81 -0.97 -22.29 -2.80
C THR A 81 -0.74 -22.38 -4.32
N ALA A 82 -1.20 -21.37 -5.06
CA ALA A 82 -1.02 -21.25 -6.51
C ALA A 82 0.31 -20.57 -6.89
N GLY A 83 1.01 -19.92 -5.94
CA GLY A 83 2.22 -19.16 -6.22
C GLY A 83 2.02 -17.94 -7.13
N CYS A 84 0.78 -17.46 -7.28
CA CYS A 84 0.40 -16.40 -8.22
C CYS A 84 0.36 -14.99 -7.58
N LEU A 85 0.87 -14.82 -6.36
CA LEU A 85 0.82 -13.57 -5.61
C LEU A 85 2.23 -13.03 -5.43
N HIS A 86 2.43 -11.80 -5.90
CA HIS A 86 3.73 -11.15 -5.94
C HIS A 86 3.74 -9.97 -4.96
N PRO A 87 4.51 -10.02 -3.86
CA PRO A 87 4.54 -8.96 -2.86
C PRO A 87 5.06 -7.63 -3.39
N GLY A 88 5.86 -7.66 -4.45
CA GLY A 88 6.56 -6.50 -4.99
C GLY A 88 7.63 -5.97 -4.02
N MET A 89 7.83 -4.66 -4.07
CA MET A 89 8.73 -3.91 -3.19
C MET A 89 7.94 -3.21 -2.07
N PRO A 90 8.51 -3.06 -0.85
CA PRO A 90 7.81 -2.39 0.24
C PRO A 90 7.49 -0.93 -0.09
N TRP A 91 6.22 -0.56 0.06
CA TRP A 91 5.80 0.83 -0.05
C TRP A 91 6.29 1.72 1.10
N ASN A 92 6.73 1.11 2.21
CA ASN A 92 7.33 1.78 3.36
C ASN A 92 8.64 1.09 3.77
N MET A 93 9.76 1.73 3.44
CA MET A 93 11.11 1.23 3.78
C MET A 93 11.43 1.29 5.28
N SER A 94 10.62 1.98 6.08
CA SER A 94 10.81 2.10 7.53
C SER A 94 10.19 0.95 8.32
N GLU A 95 9.61 -0.06 7.67
CA GLU A 95 9.06 -1.23 8.35
C GLU A 95 10.15 -2.08 9.04
N PRO A 96 9.87 -2.67 10.21
CA PRO A 96 10.84 -3.49 10.91
C PRO A 96 11.22 -4.74 10.10
N ASN A 97 12.51 -5.07 10.07
CA ASN A 97 13.09 -6.21 9.33
C ASN A 97 12.92 -6.13 7.80
N ILE A 98 12.87 -4.92 7.23
CA ILE A 98 12.60 -4.72 5.80
C ILE A 98 13.53 -5.51 4.88
N ASP A 99 14.84 -5.54 5.16
CA ASP A 99 15.82 -6.26 4.33
C ASP A 99 15.54 -7.78 4.30
N LYS A 100 15.14 -8.35 5.45
CA LYS A 100 14.79 -9.77 5.54
C LYS A 100 13.49 -10.07 4.81
N LEU A 101 12.53 -9.14 4.84
CA LEU A 101 11.26 -9.29 4.12
C LEU A 101 11.49 -9.23 2.61
N ILE A 102 12.29 -8.28 2.12
CA ILE A 102 12.68 -8.18 0.71
C ILE A 102 13.36 -9.47 0.24
N ALA A 103 14.32 -9.98 1.02
CA ALA A 103 15.01 -11.24 0.68
C ALA A 103 14.06 -12.45 0.60
N ARG A 104 13.03 -12.51 1.44
CA ARG A 104 12.00 -13.57 1.39
C ARG A 104 11.06 -13.40 0.21
N ALA A 105 10.68 -12.16 -0.11
CA ALA A 105 9.81 -11.82 -1.23
C ALA A 105 10.46 -12.11 -2.59
N ALA A 106 11.79 -12.03 -2.70
CA ALA A 106 12.51 -12.07 -3.97
C ALA A 106 12.20 -13.28 -4.88
N LYS A 107 11.86 -14.44 -4.33
CA LYS A 107 11.49 -15.64 -5.12
C LYS A 107 10.03 -15.69 -5.56
N TYR A 108 9.23 -14.72 -5.13
CA TYR A 108 7.82 -14.57 -5.41
C TYR A 108 7.53 -13.31 -6.22
N ASN A 109 8.55 -12.62 -6.76
CA ASN A 109 8.39 -11.41 -7.58
C ASN A 109 8.69 -11.70 -9.05
#